data_AF-A0A8T3AUA0-F1
#
_entry.id   AF-A0A8T3AUA0-F1
#
_cell.length_a   1.000
_cell.length_b   1.000
_cell.length_c   1.000
_cell.angle_alpha   90.00
_cell.angle_beta   90.00
_cell.angle_gamma   90.00
#
_symmetry.space_group_name_H-M   'P 1'
#
loop_
_entity.id
_entity.type
_entity.pdbx_description
1 polymer ?
#
loop_
_entity_poly.entity_id
_entity_poly.type
_entity_poly.pdbx_seq_one_letter_code
_entity_poly.pdbx_strand_id
1 'polypeptide(L)'
;MSNLRTVDLHCGICVQDKPKSDFIFINGCSHRYCSKCIGTYVSIKIRNNMAKIACPQPVCKDGSLEPELCKPVLARELFDRWSNALIKDKFYCPYKDCSALLITDIWKDKEGCPYCNRFFCFKCKSPWHPELACEDFQKLGKNEIDMEDLMLMELAKRQGWKRCPFCRFYVEKVSGCLSLKCRCGHVFCYNCGTTMTEDHYCAACRH
;
A
#
# COMPACT_ATOMS: atom_id res chain seq x y z
N MET A 1 -11.61 56.86 18.59
CA MET A 1 -11.18 55.88 17.57
C MET A 1 -9.89 55.25 18.06
N SER A 2 -10.00 54.06 18.67
CA SER A 2 -8.89 53.36 19.33
C SER A 2 -7.91 52.80 18.29
N ASN A 3 -6.67 53.27 18.36
CA ASN A 3 -5.51 52.71 17.66
C ASN A 3 -5.35 51.24 18.05
N LEU A 4 -5.84 50.32 17.23
CA LEU A 4 -5.42 48.91 17.26
C LEU A 4 -3.94 48.89 16.86
N ARG A 5 -3.04 48.90 17.84
CA ARG A 5 -1.63 48.61 17.62
C ARG A 5 -1.56 47.18 17.05
N THR A 6 -1.35 47.07 15.75
CA THR A 6 -0.98 45.81 15.12
C THR A 6 0.33 45.38 15.74
N VAL A 7 0.35 44.20 16.39
CA VAL A 7 1.59 43.65 16.94
C VAL A 7 2.42 43.18 15.74
N ASP A 8 3.42 43.97 15.39
CA ASP A 8 4.36 43.64 14.34
C ASP A 8 5.36 42.60 14.87
N LEU A 9 5.72 41.65 14.01
CA LEU A 9 6.70 40.61 14.27
C LEU A 9 7.88 40.77 13.33
N HIS A 10 9.06 40.43 13.82
CA HIS A 10 10.30 40.49 13.07
C HIS A 10 10.59 39.19 12.32
N CYS A 11 10.90 39.27 11.03
CA CYS A 11 11.22 38.12 10.18
C CYS A 11 12.72 37.80 10.20
N GLY A 12 13.10 36.58 10.61
CA GLY A 12 14.51 36.14 10.69
C GLY A 12 15.24 35.90 9.36
N ILE A 13 14.57 36.06 8.19
CA ILE A 13 15.20 35.91 6.86
C ILE A 13 15.38 37.28 6.20
N CYS A 14 14.32 38.07 6.06
CA CYS A 14 14.37 39.36 5.38
C CYS A 14 14.62 40.54 6.32
N VAL A 15 14.66 40.31 7.65
CA VAL A 15 14.96 41.32 8.66
C VAL A 15 13.98 42.50 8.61
N GLN A 16 12.70 42.21 8.32
CA GLN A 16 11.62 43.22 8.24
C GLN A 16 10.54 42.93 9.28
N ASP A 17 10.00 44.00 9.86
CA ASP A 17 8.82 43.96 10.71
C ASP A 17 7.56 43.94 9.86
N LYS A 18 6.65 43.02 10.18
CA LYS A 18 5.40 42.80 9.45
C LYS A 18 4.26 42.45 10.39
N PRO A 19 3.01 42.69 10.01
CA PRO A 19 1.88 42.30 10.85
C PRO A 19 1.88 40.79 11.06
N LYS A 20 1.41 40.35 12.23
CA LYS A 20 1.31 38.93 12.57
C LYS A 20 0.57 38.07 11.52
N SER A 21 -0.37 38.65 10.78
CA SER A 21 -1.09 38.00 9.67
C SER A 21 -0.18 37.52 8.53
N ASP A 22 0.99 38.14 8.38
CA ASP A 22 1.94 37.84 7.31
C ASP A 22 2.96 36.77 7.71
N PHE A 23 2.78 36.09 8.85
CA PHE A 23 3.71 35.07 9.33
C PHE A 23 3.13 33.66 9.21
N ILE A 24 4.00 32.72 8.86
CA ILE A 24 3.75 31.29 8.99
C ILE A 24 4.44 30.80 10.25
N PHE A 25 3.70 30.09 11.10
CA PHE A 25 4.22 29.51 12.33
C PHE A 25 4.58 28.05 12.10
N ILE A 26 5.86 27.71 12.31
CA ILE A 26 6.40 26.38 12.07
C ILE A 26 6.11 25.50 13.27
N ASN A 27 5.49 24.34 13.05
CA ASN A 27 5.25 23.37 14.11
C ASN A 27 6.57 22.87 14.72
N GLY A 28 6.65 22.82 16.04
CA GLY A 28 7.81 22.29 16.78
C GLY A 28 8.89 23.32 17.14
N CYS A 29 8.79 24.58 16.70
CA CYS A 29 9.73 25.62 17.16
C CYS A 29 9.08 27.02 17.22
N SER A 30 9.78 28.00 17.81
CA SER A 30 9.29 29.39 17.96
C SER A 30 9.90 30.37 16.95
N HIS A 31 10.66 29.88 15.95
CA HIS A 31 11.29 30.71 14.93
C HIS A 31 10.26 31.33 13.98
N ARG A 32 10.47 32.59 13.60
CA ARG A 32 9.47 33.41 12.90
C ARG A 32 9.98 33.89 11.55
N TYR A 33 9.16 33.64 10.54
CA TYR A 33 9.44 34.05 9.16
C TYR A 33 8.16 34.50 8.49
N CYS A 34 8.24 35.57 7.71
CA CYS A 34 7.10 36.00 6.93
C CYS A 34 6.77 34.97 5.83
N SER A 35 5.50 34.94 5.46
CA SER A 35 4.87 34.08 4.46
C SER A 35 5.65 34.07 3.14
N LYS A 36 6.07 35.24 2.66
CA LYS A 36 6.89 35.40 1.45
C LYS A 36 8.26 34.72 1.55
N CYS A 37 8.93 34.83 2.70
CA CYS A 37 10.24 34.21 2.91
C CYS A 37 10.12 32.68 2.99
N ILE A 38 9.11 32.16 3.68
CA ILE A 38 8.82 30.73 3.73
C ILE A 38 8.49 30.20 2.34
N GLY A 39 7.62 30.89 1.58
CA GLY A 39 7.27 30.52 0.22
C GLY A 39 8.52 30.36 -0.67
N THR A 40 9.43 31.34 -0.65
CA THR A 40 10.69 31.27 -1.40
C THR A 40 11.58 30.12 -0.93
N TYR A 41 11.80 30.00 0.39
CA TYR A 41 12.64 28.94 0.97
C TYR A 41 12.15 27.55 0.60
N VAL A 42 10.86 27.28 0.82
CA VAL A 42 10.21 26.01 0.50
C VAL A 42 10.27 25.73 -1.00
N SER A 43 10.02 26.74 -1.83
CA SER A 43 10.11 26.59 -3.30
C SER A 43 11.50 26.17 -3.77
N ILE A 44 12.57 26.69 -3.15
CA ILE A 44 13.95 26.28 -3.47
C ILE A 44 14.19 24.83 -3.02
N LYS A 45 13.74 24.46 -1.82
CA LYS A 45 13.88 23.10 -1.28
C LYS A 45 13.15 22.05 -2.11
N ILE A 46 11.92 22.35 -2.57
CA ILE A 46 11.15 21.50 -3.48
C ILE A 46 11.89 21.31 -4.81
N ARG A 47 12.44 22.38 -5.39
CA ARG A 47 13.21 22.30 -6.65
C ARG A 47 14.47 21.45 -6.50
N ASN A 48 15.06 21.42 -5.30
CA ASN A 48 16.18 20.54 -4.95
C ASN A 48 15.72 19.12 -4.53
N ASN A 49 14.48 18.73 -4.85
CA ASN A 49 13.91 17.41 -4.57
C ASN A 49 13.91 17.02 -3.09
N MET A 50 13.85 17.99 -2.17
CA MET A 50 13.72 17.70 -0.75
C MET A 50 12.26 17.45 -0.38
N ALA A 51 11.94 16.21 0.03
CA ALA A 51 10.61 15.86 0.52
C ALA A 51 10.38 16.38 1.96
N LYS A 52 11.36 16.20 2.85
CA LYS A 52 11.31 16.71 4.23
C LYS A 52 12.00 18.07 4.31
N ILE A 53 11.23 19.11 4.65
CA ILE A 53 11.72 20.48 4.73
C ILE A 53 11.73 20.91 6.20
N ALA A 54 12.93 21.07 6.76
CA ALA A 54 13.13 21.56 8.12
C ALA A 54 12.98 23.08 8.21
N CYS A 55 12.86 23.57 9.44
CA CYS A 55 12.91 24.99 9.77
C CYS A 55 14.11 25.69 9.10
N PRO A 56 13.95 26.92 8.56
CA PRO A 56 15.07 27.69 8.00
C PRO A 56 16.18 28.01 9.00
N GLN A 57 15.87 28.00 10.32
CA GLN A 57 16.86 28.29 11.35
C GLN A 57 17.96 27.23 11.35
N PRO A 58 19.24 27.62 11.20
CA PRO A 58 20.36 26.70 11.38
C PRO A 58 20.30 26.03 12.75
N VAL A 59 20.58 24.72 12.80
CA VAL A 59 20.64 23.92 14.05
C VAL A 59 19.27 23.66 14.71
N CYS A 60 18.15 24.16 14.17
CA CYS A 60 16.83 23.77 14.67
C CYS A 60 16.51 22.33 14.28
N LYS A 61 16.35 21.45 15.28
CA LYS A 61 16.04 20.02 15.07
C LYS A 61 14.55 19.71 15.17
N ASP A 62 13.80 20.58 15.82
CA ASP A 62 12.41 20.32 16.19
C ASP A 62 11.40 20.88 15.18
N GLY A 63 11.78 21.92 14.45
CA GLY A 63 10.89 22.61 13.53
C GLY A 63 10.79 21.93 12.16
N SER A 64 9.57 21.64 11.71
CA SER A 64 9.31 21.07 10.37
C SER A 64 8.17 21.78 9.65
N LEU A 65 8.30 21.89 8.32
CA LEU A 65 7.30 22.51 7.45
C LEU A 65 6.50 21.42 6.74
N GLU A 66 5.19 21.58 6.74
CA GLU A 66 4.23 20.72 6.05
C GLU A 66 3.59 21.45 4.86
N PRO A 67 3.18 20.73 3.79
CA PRO A 67 2.58 21.35 2.61
C PRO A 67 1.37 22.23 2.94
N GLU A 68 0.48 21.78 3.82
CA GLU A 68 -0.75 22.52 4.16
C GLU A 68 -0.46 23.88 4.79
N LEU A 69 0.59 24.00 5.61
CA LEU A 69 1.02 25.29 6.18
C LEU A 69 1.50 26.27 5.10
N CYS A 70 2.05 25.75 4.00
CA CYS A 70 2.65 26.56 2.94
C CYS A 70 1.72 26.74 1.74
N LYS A 71 0.55 26.09 1.72
CA LYS A 71 -0.41 26.16 0.61
C LYS A 71 -0.79 27.59 0.19
N PRO A 72 -0.99 28.56 1.10
CA PRO A 72 -1.32 29.94 0.71
C PRO A 72 -0.15 30.68 0.02
N VAL A 73 1.08 30.21 0.18
CA VAL A 73 2.30 30.89 -0.30
C VAL A 73 3.02 30.12 -1.42
N LEU A 74 2.47 28.99 -1.85
CA LEU A 74 3.03 28.15 -2.90
C LEU A 74 2.15 28.19 -4.14
N ALA A 75 2.80 28.18 -5.30
CA ALA A 75 2.12 27.88 -6.55
C ALA A 75 1.57 26.45 -6.51
N ARG A 76 0.39 26.23 -7.12
CA ARG A 76 -0.29 24.92 -7.15
C ARG A 76 0.65 23.79 -7.58
N GLU A 77 1.42 24.00 -8.65
CA GLU A 77 2.36 23.01 -9.17
C GLU A 77 3.44 22.61 -8.17
N LEU A 78 3.97 23.57 -7.38
CA LEU A 78 4.98 23.29 -6.36
C LEU A 78 4.36 22.57 -5.16
N PHE A 79 3.15 22.97 -4.77
CA PHE A 79 2.40 22.28 -3.73
C PHE A 79 2.13 20.82 -4.13
N ASP A 80 1.61 20.58 -5.32
CA ASP A 80 1.34 19.24 -5.82
C ASP A 80 2.62 18.41 -5.92
N ARG A 81 3.71 18.99 -6.42
CA ARG A 81 5.02 18.31 -6.46
C ARG A 81 5.52 17.92 -5.08
N TRP A 82 5.39 18.82 -4.09
CA TRP A 82 5.86 18.55 -2.74
C TRP A 82 5.00 17.50 -2.04
N SER A 83 3.67 17.65 -2.08
CA SER A 83 2.72 16.68 -1.55
C SER A 83 2.95 15.30 -2.16
N ASN A 84 3.19 15.22 -3.48
CA ASN A 84 3.49 13.97 -4.16
C ASN A 84 4.83 13.34 -3.77
N ALA A 85 5.82 14.14 -3.33
CA ALA A 85 7.12 13.66 -2.89
C ALA A 85 7.09 13.12 -1.45
N LEU A 86 6.09 13.50 -0.66
CA LEU A 86 5.86 12.99 0.69
C LEU A 86 5.16 11.62 0.69
N ILE A 87 4.43 11.30 -0.38
CA ILE A 87 3.83 9.98 -0.58
C ILE A 87 4.95 8.95 -0.75
N LYS A 88 5.16 8.11 0.27
CA LYS A 88 6.23 7.11 0.29
C LYS A 88 5.93 5.91 -0.61
N ASP A 89 4.70 5.42 -0.54
CA ASP A 89 4.34 4.10 -1.05
C ASP A 89 3.21 4.24 -2.05
N LYS A 90 3.61 4.55 -3.28
CA LYS A 90 2.76 4.52 -4.46
C LYS A 90 2.72 3.09 -4.97
N PHE A 91 1.53 2.51 -5.03
CA PHE A 91 1.33 1.20 -5.63
C PHE A 91 0.27 1.25 -6.71
N TYR A 92 0.43 0.45 -7.76
CA TYR A 92 -0.57 0.34 -8.82
C TYR A 92 -1.37 -0.94 -8.61
N CYS A 93 -2.69 -0.85 -8.78
CA CYS A 93 -3.55 -2.03 -8.81
C CYS A 93 -2.97 -3.06 -9.80
N PRO A 94 -2.71 -4.30 -9.39
CA PRO A 94 -1.99 -5.29 -10.22
C PRO A 94 -2.84 -5.82 -11.37
N TYR A 95 -4.14 -5.55 -11.34
CA TYR A 95 -5.07 -5.90 -12.40
C TYR A 95 -4.91 -4.93 -13.57
N LYS A 96 -4.50 -5.43 -14.74
CA LYS A 96 -4.16 -4.63 -15.95
C LYS A 96 -5.32 -3.79 -16.48
N ASP A 97 -6.55 -4.26 -16.28
CA ASP A 97 -7.79 -3.58 -16.63
C ASP A 97 -8.16 -2.44 -15.66
N CYS A 98 -7.51 -2.36 -14.50
CA CYS A 98 -7.71 -1.30 -13.51
C CYS A 98 -6.48 -0.38 -13.44
N SER A 99 -5.31 -0.92 -13.09
CA SER A 99 -4.04 -0.20 -12.94
C SER A 99 -4.12 1.13 -12.17
N ALA A 100 -5.12 1.28 -11.31
CA ALA A 100 -5.32 2.50 -10.54
C ALA A 100 -4.17 2.73 -9.56
N LEU A 101 -3.77 4.00 -9.40
CA LEU A 101 -2.78 4.40 -8.42
C LEU A 101 -3.40 4.41 -7.02
N LEU A 102 -2.76 3.68 -6.10
CA LEU A 102 -3.14 3.50 -4.71
C LEU A 102 -2.04 4.09 -3.84
N ILE A 103 -2.46 4.91 -2.88
CA ILE A 103 -1.59 5.61 -1.94
C ILE A 103 -1.84 4.98 -0.57
N THR A 104 -0.87 4.23 -0.05
CA THR A 104 -1.02 3.43 1.16
C THR A 104 -1.26 4.26 2.42
N ASP A 105 -0.88 5.54 2.42
CA ASP A 105 -1.14 6.46 3.54
C ASP A 105 -2.65 6.65 3.81
N ILE A 106 -3.47 6.39 2.79
CA ILE A 106 -4.94 6.53 2.81
C ILE A 106 -5.62 5.16 2.97
N TRP A 107 -4.90 4.07 2.69
CA TRP A 107 -5.52 2.80 2.36
C TRP A 107 -4.94 1.63 3.15
N LYS A 108 -5.81 0.93 3.89
CA LYS A 108 -5.41 -0.15 4.80
C LYS A 108 -5.35 -1.48 4.04
N ASP A 109 -4.34 -2.29 4.33
CA ASP A 109 -4.03 -3.60 3.72
C ASP A 109 -5.17 -4.65 3.67
N LYS A 110 -6.35 -4.33 4.22
CA LYS A 110 -7.51 -5.23 4.35
C LYS A 110 -8.70 -4.85 3.50
N GLU A 111 -8.66 -3.71 2.83
CA GLU A 111 -9.71 -3.27 1.92
C GLU A 111 -9.24 -3.60 0.49
N GLY A 112 -10.07 -4.22 -0.35
CA GLY A 112 -9.73 -4.50 -1.76
C GLY A 112 -9.82 -3.22 -2.60
N CYS A 113 -9.12 -3.15 -3.76
CA CYS A 113 -8.89 -1.91 -4.51
C CYS A 113 -10.15 -1.01 -4.58
N PRO A 114 -10.13 0.28 -4.20
CA PRO A 114 -11.34 1.10 -4.11
C PRO A 114 -12.01 1.36 -5.48
N TYR A 115 -11.29 1.11 -6.58
CA TYR A 115 -11.78 1.32 -7.93
C TYR A 115 -12.41 0.06 -8.55
N CYS A 116 -11.88 -1.13 -8.24
CA CYS A 116 -12.37 -2.39 -8.81
C CYS A 116 -12.81 -3.43 -7.77
N ASN A 117 -12.74 -3.09 -6.48
CA ASN A 117 -13.04 -3.91 -5.30
C ASN A 117 -12.32 -5.25 -5.21
N ARG A 118 -11.30 -5.49 -6.04
CA ARG A 118 -10.51 -6.73 -6.05
C ARG A 118 -9.38 -6.67 -5.03
N PHE A 119 -9.24 -7.75 -4.27
CA PHE A 119 -8.13 -7.92 -3.32
C PHE A 119 -6.84 -8.24 -4.05
N PHE A 120 -5.72 -7.86 -3.46
CA PHE A 120 -4.41 -8.24 -3.94
C PHE A 120 -3.41 -8.31 -2.80
N CYS A 121 -2.28 -8.97 -3.02
CA CYS A 121 -1.26 -9.11 -1.99
C CYS A 121 -0.35 -7.86 -1.97
N PHE A 122 -0.36 -7.12 -0.86
CA PHE A 122 0.50 -5.95 -0.67
C PHE A 122 1.99 -6.29 -0.60
N LYS A 123 2.33 -7.48 -0.09
CA LYS A 123 3.72 -7.93 0.04
C LYS A 123 4.36 -8.17 -1.33
N CYS A 124 3.68 -8.90 -2.20
CA CYS A 124 4.23 -9.33 -3.48
C CYS A 124 3.68 -8.56 -4.69
N LYS A 125 2.75 -7.62 -4.46
CA LYS A 125 2.18 -6.72 -5.48
C LYS A 125 1.47 -7.46 -6.62
N SER A 126 0.86 -8.60 -6.32
CA SER A 126 0.19 -9.47 -7.30
C SER A 126 -1.26 -9.77 -6.89
N PRO A 127 -2.12 -10.31 -7.80
CA PRO A 127 -3.48 -10.71 -7.45
C PRO A 127 -3.55 -11.57 -6.18
N TRP A 128 -4.66 -11.49 -5.47
CA TRP A 128 -4.78 -12.12 -4.15
C TRP A 128 -4.60 -13.65 -4.20
N HIS A 129 -3.80 -14.18 -3.29
CA HIS A 129 -3.42 -15.60 -3.25
C HIS A 129 -3.44 -16.18 -1.82
N PRO A 130 -4.62 -16.45 -1.25
CA PRO A 130 -4.78 -16.74 0.18
C PRO A 130 -4.15 -18.06 0.66
N GLU A 131 -3.72 -18.94 -0.25
CA GLU A 131 -3.20 -20.28 0.06
C GLU A 131 -1.78 -20.53 -0.46
N LEU A 132 -1.17 -19.52 -1.08
CA LEU A 132 0.19 -19.60 -1.59
C LEU A 132 1.05 -18.55 -0.89
N ALA A 133 2.24 -18.97 -0.46
CA ALA A 133 3.27 -18.02 -0.10
C ALA A 133 3.60 -17.15 -1.33
N CYS A 134 4.01 -15.91 -1.09
CA CYS A 134 4.34 -14.97 -2.17
C CYS A 134 5.38 -15.55 -3.15
N GLU A 135 6.34 -16.31 -2.60
CA GLU A 135 7.42 -16.97 -3.34
C GLU A 135 6.88 -18.06 -4.28
N ASP A 136 5.96 -18.90 -3.78
CA ASP A 136 5.35 -19.97 -4.57
C ASP A 136 4.44 -19.40 -5.65
N PHE A 137 3.70 -18.34 -5.33
CA PHE A 137 2.87 -17.63 -6.29
C PHE A 137 3.70 -17.04 -7.44
N GLN A 138 4.84 -16.42 -7.15
CA GLN A 138 5.71 -15.83 -8.17
C GLN A 138 6.34 -16.86 -9.10
N LYS A 139 6.61 -18.09 -8.60
CA LYS A 139 7.14 -19.20 -9.41
C LYS A 139 6.13 -19.74 -10.43
N LEU A 140 4.84 -19.56 -10.18
CA LEU A 140 3.77 -20.01 -11.09
C LEU A 140 3.63 -19.14 -12.35
N GLY A 141 4.38 -18.04 -12.46
CA GLY A 141 4.33 -17.14 -13.61
C GLY A 141 3.23 -16.09 -13.49
N LYS A 142 3.59 -14.82 -13.72
CA LYS A 142 2.73 -13.63 -13.47
C LYS A 142 1.48 -13.52 -14.37
N ASN A 143 1.20 -14.47 -15.26
CA ASN A 143 0.23 -14.32 -16.33
C ASN A 143 -0.75 -15.50 -16.51
N GLU A 144 -0.76 -16.51 -15.64
CA GLU A 144 -1.55 -17.75 -15.85
C GLU A 144 -2.56 -18.07 -14.75
N ILE A 145 -3.00 -17.07 -13.97
CA ILE A 145 -4.12 -17.26 -13.04
C ILE A 145 -5.20 -16.27 -13.44
N ASP A 146 -6.10 -16.70 -14.31
CA ASP A 146 -7.23 -15.90 -14.79
C ASP A 146 -8.29 -15.74 -13.68
N MET A 147 -9.25 -14.83 -13.85
CA MET A 147 -10.41 -14.70 -12.97
C MET A 147 -11.15 -16.03 -12.79
N GLU A 148 -11.19 -16.84 -13.85
CA GLU A 148 -11.78 -18.18 -13.85
C GLU A 148 -11.04 -19.12 -12.89
N ASP A 149 -9.71 -19.07 -12.84
CA ASP A 149 -8.91 -19.86 -11.90
C ASP A 149 -9.15 -19.42 -10.45
N LEU A 150 -9.28 -18.12 -10.20
CA LEU A 150 -9.61 -17.60 -8.87
C LEU A 150 -11.02 -18.04 -8.43
N MET A 151 -12.00 -18.01 -9.35
CA MET A 151 -13.36 -18.50 -9.08
C MET A 151 -13.38 -20.00 -8.81
N LEU A 152 -12.61 -20.78 -9.58
CA LEU A 152 -12.45 -22.22 -9.36
C LEU A 152 -11.80 -22.52 -8.00
N MET A 153 -10.78 -21.76 -7.59
CA MET A 153 -10.15 -21.90 -6.28
C MET A 153 -11.14 -21.62 -5.14
N GLU A 154 -11.94 -20.55 -5.23
CA GLU A 154 -12.94 -20.21 -4.23
C GLU A 154 -14.06 -21.26 -4.15
N LEU A 155 -14.55 -21.74 -5.30
CA LEU A 155 -15.54 -22.82 -5.37
C LEU A 155 -14.98 -24.10 -4.73
N ALA A 156 -13.76 -24.49 -5.10
CA ALA A 156 -13.09 -25.66 -4.57
C ALA A 156 -12.96 -25.59 -3.05
N LYS A 157 -12.64 -24.42 -2.49
CA LYS A 157 -12.56 -24.20 -1.05
C LYS A 157 -13.93 -24.39 -0.37
N ARG A 158 -14.99 -23.80 -0.92
CA ARG A 158 -16.37 -23.94 -0.39
C ARG A 158 -16.85 -25.38 -0.41
N GLN A 159 -16.52 -26.12 -1.46
CA GLN A 159 -16.90 -27.52 -1.63
C GLN A 159 -15.93 -28.51 -0.95
N GLY A 160 -14.83 -28.03 -0.37
CA GLY A 160 -13.80 -28.88 0.23
C GLY A 160 -13.08 -29.78 -0.77
N TRP A 161 -13.02 -29.39 -2.05
CA TRP A 161 -12.29 -30.10 -3.10
C TRP A 161 -10.79 -30.12 -2.83
N LYS A 162 -10.16 -31.25 -3.11
CA LYS A 162 -8.71 -31.42 -2.92
C LYS A 162 -7.99 -31.51 -4.25
N ARG A 163 -6.77 -30.98 -4.29
CA ARG A 163 -5.89 -31.16 -5.45
C ARG A 163 -5.19 -32.50 -5.37
N CYS A 164 -5.08 -33.18 -6.51
CA CYS A 164 -4.20 -34.34 -6.64
C CYS A 164 -2.75 -33.90 -6.38
N PRO A 165 -1.97 -34.61 -5.54
CA PRO A 165 -0.58 -34.25 -5.27
C PRO A 165 0.33 -34.37 -6.49
N PHE A 166 -0.04 -35.21 -7.47
CA PHE A 166 0.73 -35.42 -8.69
C PHE A 166 0.36 -34.41 -9.80
N CYS A 167 -0.89 -34.43 -10.29
CA CYS A 167 -1.30 -33.61 -11.44
C CYS A 167 -1.93 -32.26 -11.08
N ARG A 168 -2.11 -31.95 -9.78
CA ARG A 168 -2.63 -30.68 -9.25
C ARG A 168 -4.06 -30.29 -9.63
N PHE A 169 -4.77 -31.08 -10.44
CA PHE A 169 -6.20 -30.87 -10.70
C PHE A 169 -7.03 -31.03 -9.41
N TYR A 170 -8.08 -30.20 -9.28
CA TYR A 170 -9.11 -30.38 -8.26
C TYR A 170 -9.89 -31.66 -8.51
N VAL A 171 -10.12 -32.40 -7.44
CA VAL A 171 -10.89 -33.63 -7.40
C VAL A 171 -12.05 -33.38 -6.45
N GLU A 172 -13.25 -33.71 -6.90
CA GLU A 172 -14.46 -33.75 -6.09
C GLU A 172 -14.69 -35.18 -5.58
N LYS A 173 -15.06 -35.32 -4.31
CA LYS A 173 -15.48 -36.59 -3.73
C LYS A 173 -17.01 -36.64 -3.63
N VAL A 174 -17.62 -37.53 -4.41
CA VAL A 174 -19.08 -37.74 -4.38
C VAL A 174 -19.51 -38.60 -3.19
N SER A 175 -18.85 -39.73 -2.93
CA SER A 175 -19.15 -40.64 -1.82
C SER A 175 -18.01 -41.63 -1.57
N GLY A 176 -18.12 -42.50 -0.55
CA GLY A 176 -17.17 -43.60 -0.32
C GLY A 176 -15.92 -43.27 0.51
N CYS A 177 -14.86 -44.05 0.31
CA CYS A 177 -13.60 -44.02 1.06
C CYS A 177 -12.82 -42.69 0.86
N LEU A 178 -11.93 -42.38 1.81
CA LEU A 178 -10.99 -41.25 1.70
C LEU A 178 -9.78 -41.55 0.80
N SER A 179 -9.52 -42.81 0.48
CA SER A 179 -8.56 -43.17 -0.56
C SER A 179 -9.21 -42.98 -1.93
N LEU A 180 -8.73 -42.00 -2.69
CA LEU A 180 -9.23 -41.68 -4.02
C LEU A 180 -8.15 -41.90 -5.07
N LYS A 181 -8.56 -42.50 -6.19
CA LYS A 181 -7.74 -42.60 -7.41
C LYS A 181 -8.10 -41.44 -8.33
N CYS A 182 -7.13 -40.56 -8.59
CA CYS A 182 -7.28 -39.48 -9.55
C CYS A 182 -7.41 -40.02 -10.98
N ARG A 183 -7.98 -39.23 -11.90
CA ARG A 183 -8.02 -39.53 -13.34
C ARG A 183 -6.62 -39.75 -13.95
N CYS A 184 -5.57 -39.16 -13.36
CA CYS A 184 -4.18 -39.42 -13.76
C CYS A 184 -3.63 -40.78 -13.28
N GLY A 185 -4.41 -41.55 -12.51
CA GLY A 185 -4.02 -42.85 -11.96
C GLY A 185 -3.45 -42.79 -10.54
N HIS A 186 -3.11 -41.60 -10.03
CA HIS A 186 -2.49 -41.43 -8.71
C HIS A 186 -3.48 -41.63 -7.55
N VAL A 187 -3.11 -42.41 -6.54
CA VAL A 187 -3.94 -42.67 -5.35
C VAL A 187 -3.49 -41.79 -4.18
N PHE A 188 -4.42 -41.09 -3.55
CA PHE A 188 -4.14 -40.17 -2.46
C PHE A 188 -5.31 -40.06 -1.47
N CYS A 189 -4.99 -39.59 -0.26
CA CYS A 189 -5.99 -39.35 0.78
C CYS A 189 -6.72 -38.03 0.53
N TYR A 190 -8.04 -38.06 0.41
CA TYR A 190 -8.86 -36.87 0.24
C TYR A 190 -8.93 -36.00 1.50
N ASN A 191 -8.52 -36.49 2.66
CA ASN A 191 -8.48 -35.66 3.86
C ASN A 191 -7.22 -34.79 3.88
N CYS A 192 -6.03 -35.40 3.79
CA CYS A 192 -4.75 -34.72 3.94
C CYS A 192 -4.00 -34.41 2.64
N GLY A 193 -4.41 -34.98 1.50
CA GLY A 193 -3.74 -34.78 0.21
C GLY A 193 -2.47 -35.61 0.00
N THR A 194 -2.11 -36.47 0.96
CA THR A 194 -0.89 -37.30 0.89
C THR A 194 -1.10 -38.50 -0.03
N THR A 195 -0.06 -38.86 -0.80
CA THR A 195 -0.01 -40.10 -1.59
C THR A 195 -0.23 -41.33 -0.72
N MET A 196 -1.01 -42.29 -1.22
CA MET A 196 -1.31 -43.54 -0.54
C MET A 196 -0.87 -44.74 -1.40
N THR A 197 -0.61 -45.87 -0.74
CA THR A 197 -0.54 -47.18 -1.37
C THR A 197 -1.96 -47.72 -1.63
N GLU A 198 -2.10 -48.76 -2.44
CA GLU A 198 -3.41 -49.33 -2.82
C GLU A 198 -4.22 -49.89 -1.64
N ASP A 199 -3.60 -50.08 -0.46
CA ASP A 199 -4.21 -50.67 0.73
C ASP A 199 -5.20 -49.75 1.47
N HIS A 200 -5.68 -48.68 0.83
CA HIS A 200 -6.66 -47.71 1.35
C HIS A 200 -6.32 -47.09 2.74
N TYR A 201 -5.10 -47.32 3.26
CA TYR A 201 -4.64 -46.86 4.57
C TYR A 201 -3.76 -45.61 4.47
N CYS A 202 -4.14 -44.55 5.18
CA CYS A 202 -3.43 -43.28 5.18
C CYS A 202 -2.52 -43.19 6.41
N ALA A 203 -1.21 -43.32 6.24
CA ALA A 203 -0.24 -43.19 7.34
C ALA A 203 -0.28 -41.82 8.04
N ALA A 204 -0.62 -40.75 7.32
CA ALA A 204 -0.70 -39.40 7.86
C ALA A 204 -1.94 -39.18 8.74
N CYS A 205 -3.08 -39.80 8.40
CA CYS A 205 -4.34 -39.66 9.12
C CYS A 205 -4.67 -40.86 10.03
N ARG A 206 -3.92 -41.96 9.89
CA ARG A 206 -4.06 -43.22 10.63
C ARG A 206 -5.45 -43.86 10.52
N HIS A 207 -6.02 -43.88 9.32
CA HIS A 207 -7.29 -44.54 8.99
C HIS A 207 -7.19 -45.30 7.67
#